data_AF-A0A2N1FC19-F1
#
_entry.id   AF-A0A2N1FC19-F1
#
_cell.length_a   1.000
_cell.length_b   1.000
_cell.length_c   1.000
_cell.angle_alpha   90.00
_cell.angle_beta   90.00
_cell.angle_gamma   90.00
#
_symmetry.space_group_name_H-M   'P 1'
#
loop_
_entity.id
_entity.type
_entity.pdbx_description
1 polymer ?
#
loop_
_entity_poly.entity_id
_entity_poly.type
_entity_poly.pdbx_seq_one_letter_code
_entity_poly.pdbx_strand_id
1 'polypeptide(L)'
;MSYTSYSQKSLLKKKLSMNFTNITSLINLEEFEKIKEFILKNGDKRTYRNYDNNNPHYKFTNCNVFMGADIGQRNINNDPKISDFNQVTITNLDSDIIYYELIVIRKGDLKAEKAWIKKGMKEEQVYLVDIYDKGLKLMKNNLPIYLKQIKKESAFYTN
;
A
#
# COMPACT_ATOMS: atom_id res chain seq x y z
N MET A 1 5.96 45.13 15.33
CA MET A 1 4.85 44.16 15.20
C MET A 1 5.38 42.91 14.53
N SER A 2 5.49 41.81 15.28
CA SER A 2 6.22 40.59 14.92
C SER A 2 5.29 39.58 14.22
N TYR A 3 5.36 39.48 12.89
CA TYR A 3 4.51 38.59 12.07
C TYR A 3 5.16 37.22 11.75
N THR A 4 5.95 36.64 12.68
CA THR A 4 6.81 35.50 12.32
C THR A 4 6.62 34.18 13.08
N SER A 5 5.59 34.00 13.91
CA SER A 5 5.48 32.77 14.73
C SER A 5 4.48 31.71 14.23
N TYR A 6 3.41 32.09 13.52
CA TYR A 6 2.33 31.16 13.16
C TYR A 6 2.64 30.32 11.92
N SER A 7 3.22 30.94 10.89
CA SER A 7 3.61 30.31 9.61
C SER A 7 4.73 29.28 9.80
N GLN A 8 5.74 29.58 10.62
CA GLN A 8 6.83 28.64 10.88
C GLN A 8 6.36 27.42 11.69
N LYS A 9 5.44 27.59 12.66
CA LYS A 9 4.87 26.47 13.42
C LYS A 9 4.02 25.53 12.57
N SER A 10 3.25 26.04 11.60
CA SER A 10 2.45 25.19 10.71
C SER A 10 3.35 24.41 9.72
N LEU A 11 4.39 25.06 9.19
CA LEU A 11 5.42 24.43 8.37
C LEU A 11 6.22 23.36 9.14
N LEU A 12 6.58 23.63 10.41
CA LEU A 12 7.24 22.65 11.28
C LEU A 12 6.32 21.48 11.66
N LYS A 13 5.02 21.72 11.91
CA LYS A 13 4.03 20.65 12.14
C LYS A 13 3.86 19.77 10.90
N LYS A 14 3.84 20.37 9.71
CA LYS A 14 3.78 19.64 8.42
C LYS A 14 5.05 18.81 8.18
N LYS A 15 6.20 19.26 8.70
CA LYS A 15 7.52 18.58 8.61
C LYS A 15 7.66 17.36 9.55
N LEU A 16 6.73 17.15 10.48
CA LEU A 16 6.79 16.07 11.49
C LEU A 16 5.67 15.03 11.37
N SER A 17 4.61 15.29 10.58
CA SER A 17 3.60 14.26 10.35
C SER A 17 4.11 13.23 9.35
N MET A 18 4.33 12.00 9.81
CA MET A 18 4.55 10.87 8.92
C MET A 18 3.38 10.75 7.95
N ASN A 19 3.66 10.52 6.66
CA ASN A 19 2.63 10.24 5.66
C ASN A 19 2.27 8.75 5.62
N PHE A 20 2.40 8.05 6.74
CA PHE A 20 1.98 6.67 6.89
C PHE A 20 1.41 6.40 8.28
N THR A 21 0.59 5.35 8.40
CA THR A 21 0.05 4.88 9.68
C THR A 21 0.04 3.36 9.73
N ASN A 22 0.32 2.78 10.91
CA ASN A 22 0.19 1.35 11.10
C ASN A 22 -1.29 0.93 11.00
N ILE A 23 -1.53 -0.12 10.20
CA ILE A 23 -2.84 -0.73 9.99
C ILE A 23 -2.81 -2.25 10.21
N THR A 24 -1.82 -2.76 10.96
CA THR A 24 -1.64 -4.21 11.19
C THR A 24 -2.86 -4.84 11.88
N SER A 25 -3.63 -4.05 12.63
CA SER A 25 -4.90 -4.47 13.23
C SER A 25 -6.07 -4.60 12.25
N LEU A 26 -5.97 -4.00 11.06
CA LEU A 26 -7.00 -4.08 10.00
C LEU A 26 -6.66 -5.19 8.98
N ILE A 27 -5.37 -5.33 8.69
CA ILE A 27 -4.81 -6.36 7.84
C ILE A 27 -3.46 -6.77 8.41
N ASN A 28 -3.35 -8.01 8.86
CA ASN A 28 -2.10 -8.55 9.39
C ASN A 28 -1.21 -9.10 8.26
N LEU A 29 -0.02 -9.59 8.61
CA LEU A 29 0.94 -10.12 7.63
C LEU A 29 0.38 -11.31 6.88
N GLU A 30 -0.20 -12.27 7.59
CA GLU A 30 -0.75 -13.49 6.99
C GLU A 30 -1.87 -13.17 6.00
N GLU A 31 -2.76 -12.24 6.33
CA GLU A 31 -3.83 -11.78 5.45
C GLU A 31 -3.26 -11.06 4.22
N PHE A 32 -2.21 -10.26 4.39
CA PHE A 32 -1.51 -9.63 3.27
C PHE A 32 -0.91 -10.67 2.33
N GLU A 33 -0.23 -11.70 2.86
CA GLU A 33 0.35 -12.78 2.05
C GLU A 33 -0.73 -13.57 1.32
N LYS A 34 -1.85 -13.90 1.98
CA LYS A 34 -2.99 -14.58 1.34
C LYS A 34 -3.56 -13.79 0.18
N ILE A 35 -3.70 -12.47 0.32
CA ILE A 35 -4.15 -11.59 -0.76
C ILE A 35 -3.14 -11.58 -1.91
N LYS A 36 -1.84 -11.47 -1.60
CA LYS A 36 -0.77 -11.56 -2.60
C LYS A 36 -0.84 -12.86 -3.38
N GLU A 37 -0.84 -14.00 -2.70
CA GLU A 37 -0.90 -15.32 -3.32
C GLU A 37 -2.15 -15.49 -4.18
N PHE A 38 -3.32 -15.04 -3.68
CA PHE A 38 -4.56 -15.05 -4.41
C PHE A 38 -4.46 -14.29 -5.74
N ILE A 39 -3.93 -13.05 -5.72
CA ILE A 39 -3.78 -12.22 -6.92
C ILE A 39 -2.76 -12.84 -7.88
N LEU A 40 -1.64 -13.36 -7.39
CA LEU A 40 -0.64 -14.01 -8.23
C LEU A 40 -1.18 -15.28 -8.93
N LYS A 41 -2.12 -15.99 -8.29
CA LYS A 41 -2.71 -17.22 -8.82
C LYS A 41 -3.91 -16.96 -9.74
N ASN A 42 -4.78 -16.01 -9.40
CA ASN A 42 -6.09 -15.82 -10.04
C ASN A 42 -6.22 -14.49 -10.80
N GLY A 43 -5.21 -13.63 -10.70
CA GLY A 43 -5.19 -12.32 -11.34
C GLY A 43 -4.81 -12.34 -12.82
N ASP A 44 -4.96 -11.18 -13.44
CA ASP A 44 -4.40 -10.86 -14.75
C ASP A 44 -3.19 -9.91 -14.59
N LYS A 45 -2.58 -9.54 -15.72
CA LYS A 45 -1.49 -8.56 -15.77
C LYS A 45 -2.03 -7.26 -16.34
N ARG A 46 -1.82 -6.15 -15.63
CA ARG A 46 -2.23 -4.81 -16.09
C ARG A 46 -1.15 -3.78 -15.82
N THR A 47 -1.08 -2.76 -16.67
CA THR A 47 -0.25 -1.58 -16.40
C THR A 47 -0.97 -0.67 -15.42
N TYR A 48 -0.31 -0.36 -14.30
CA TYR A 48 -0.83 0.55 -13.28
C TYR A 48 -0.22 1.96 -13.39
N ARG A 49 1.09 2.08 -13.64
CA ARG A 49 1.79 3.37 -13.77
C ARG A 49 2.74 3.32 -14.97
N ASN A 50 3.17 4.48 -15.45
CA ASN A 50 3.99 4.58 -16.67
C ASN A 50 5.38 3.94 -16.57
N TYR A 51 5.85 3.59 -15.36
CA TYR A 51 7.21 3.09 -15.14
C TYR A 51 7.29 1.58 -14.88
N ASP A 52 6.16 0.93 -14.55
CA ASP A 52 6.06 -0.51 -14.33
C ASP A 52 4.87 -1.07 -15.13
N ASN A 53 5.13 -2.13 -15.91
CA ASN A 53 4.14 -2.80 -16.73
C ASN A 53 3.82 -4.18 -16.16
N ASN A 54 2.72 -4.79 -16.62
CA ASN A 54 2.36 -6.16 -16.28
C ASN A 54 2.25 -6.44 -14.77
N ASN A 55 1.83 -5.46 -13.98
CA ASN A 55 1.58 -5.65 -12.55
C ASN A 55 0.54 -6.77 -12.36
N PRO A 56 0.79 -7.73 -11.45
CA PRO A 56 -0.24 -8.64 -11.00
C PRO A 56 -1.43 -7.83 -10.49
N HIS A 57 -2.61 -8.15 -11.00
CA HIS A 57 -3.80 -7.38 -10.77
C HIS A 57 -5.01 -8.30 -10.58
N TYR A 58 -5.95 -7.89 -9.74
CA TYR A 58 -7.26 -8.51 -9.67
C TYR A 58 -8.35 -7.45 -9.48
N LYS A 59 -9.45 -7.60 -10.22
CA LYS A 59 -10.64 -6.76 -10.09
C LYS A 59 -11.60 -7.40 -9.10
N PHE A 60 -11.65 -6.87 -7.89
CA PHE A 60 -12.69 -7.17 -6.91
C PHE A 60 -13.97 -6.41 -7.23
N THR A 61 -15.06 -6.79 -6.59
CA THR A 61 -16.39 -6.20 -6.82
C THR A 61 -16.40 -4.67 -6.66
N ASN A 62 -15.65 -4.13 -5.69
CA ASN A 62 -15.67 -2.69 -5.35
C ASN A 62 -14.34 -1.95 -5.53
N CYS A 63 -13.31 -2.62 -6.04
CA CYS A 63 -11.99 -2.04 -6.24
C CYS A 63 -11.13 -2.90 -7.19
N ASN A 64 -10.08 -2.29 -7.73
CA ASN A 64 -8.99 -3.00 -8.37
C ASN A 64 -7.81 -3.08 -7.40
N VAL A 65 -7.06 -4.16 -7.41
CA VAL A 65 -5.87 -4.32 -6.57
C VAL A 65 -4.69 -4.67 -7.45
N PHE A 66 -3.58 -3.95 -7.27
CA PHE A 66 -2.34 -4.13 -8.00
C PHE A 66 -1.20 -4.45 -7.04
N MET A 67 -0.31 -5.37 -7.45
CA MET A 67 0.95 -5.63 -6.77
C MET A 67 2.06 -4.82 -7.44
N GLY A 68 2.76 -3.99 -6.65
CA GLY A 68 3.93 -3.23 -7.10
C GLY A 68 5.22 -3.97 -6.77
N ALA A 69 6.13 -4.09 -7.73
CA ALA A 69 7.45 -4.65 -7.46
C ALA A 69 8.23 -3.78 -6.46
N ASP A 70 8.85 -4.42 -5.47
CA ASP A 70 9.56 -3.78 -4.35
C ASP A 70 10.95 -3.21 -4.74
N ILE A 71 11.37 -3.45 -5.99
CA ILE A 71 12.66 -3.00 -6.55
C ILE A 71 12.51 -2.00 -7.72
N GLY A 72 11.32 -1.42 -7.91
CA GLY A 72 11.05 -0.37 -8.89
C GLY A 72 11.38 -0.80 -10.33
N GLN A 73 12.00 0.10 -11.11
CA GLN A 73 12.33 -0.16 -12.53
C GLN A 73 13.23 -1.37 -12.76
N ARG A 74 13.96 -1.85 -11.74
CA ARG A 74 14.77 -3.08 -11.84
C ARG A 74 13.91 -4.32 -12.04
N ASN A 75 12.60 -4.23 -11.79
CA ASN A 75 11.59 -5.23 -12.14
C ASN A 75 10.43 -4.60 -12.91
N ILE A 76 10.73 -3.93 -14.04
CA ILE A 76 9.73 -3.28 -14.89
C ILE A 76 8.61 -4.22 -15.39
N ASN A 77 8.85 -5.53 -15.40
CA ASN A 77 7.90 -6.55 -15.85
C ASN A 77 7.14 -7.24 -14.71
N ASN A 78 7.38 -6.84 -13.45
CA ASN A 78 6.79 -7.44 -12.25
C ASN A 78 6.91 -8.99 -12.22
N ASP A 79 8.11 -9.50 -12.49
CA ASP A 79 8.40 -10.93 -12.35
C ASP A 79 8.35 -11.33 -10.86
N PRO A 80 7.50 -12.30 -10.46
CA PRO A 80 7.39 -12.79 -9.09
C PRO A 80 8.65 -13.50 -8.58
N LYS A 81 9.57 -13.91 -9.45
CA LYS A 81 10.83 -14.56 -9.02
C LYS A 81 11.86 -13.58 -8.48
N ILE A 82 11.66 -12.28 -8.71
CA ILE A 82 12.64 -11.23 -8.35
C ILE A 82 12.05 -10.14 -7.46
N SER A 83 10.78 -10.30 -7.04
CA SER A 83 10.07 -9.35 -6.18
C SER A 83 9.20 -10.07 -5.17
N ASP A 84 9.30 -9.66 -3.92
CA ASP A 84 8.45 -10.18 -2.83
C ASP A 84 7.10 -9.47 -2.75
N PHE A 85 6.89 -8.46 -3.62
CA PHE A 85 5.72 -7.60 -3.71
C PHE A 85 5.27 -7.06 -2.35
N ASN A 86 6.14 -6.26 -1.73
CA ASN A 86 5.86 -5.60 -0.46
C ASN A 86 4.77 -4.52 -0.56
N GLN A 87 4.46 -4.06 -1.78
CA GLN A 87 3.51 -2.99 -2.03
C GLN A 87 2.23 -3.52 -2.68
N VAL A 88 1.09 -3.18 -2.08
CA VAL A 88 -0.26 -3.36 -2.62
C VAL A 88 -0.88 -2.00 -2.87
N THR A 89 -1.50 -1.80 -4.03
CA THR A 89 -2.29 -0.61 -4.31
C THR A 89 -3.73 -0.99 -4.59
N ILE A 90 -4.64 -0.54 -3.73
CA ILE A 90 -6.09 -0.67 -3.91
C ILE A 90 -6.58 0.60 -4.60
N THR A 91 -7.37 0.45 -5.67
CA THR A 91 -7.92 1.57 -6.43
C THR A 91 -9.43 1.49 -6.64
N ASN A 92 -10.09 2.63 -6.51
CA ASN A 92 -11.50 2.80 -6.89
C ASN A 92 -11.68 4.18 -7.53
N LEU A 93 -11.86 4.19 -8.85
CA LEU A 93 -11.98 5.41 -9.67
C LEU A 93 -13.28 6.19 -9.40
N ASP A 94 -14.29 5.54 -8.82
CA ASP A 94 -15.60 6.14 -8.52
C ASP A 94 -15.66 6.70 -7.09
N SER A 95 -14.52 6.82 -6.40
CA SER A 95 -14.45 7.26 -5.01
C SER A 95 -13.57 8.51 -4.82
N ASP A 96 -13.86 9.30 -3.78
CA ASP A 96 -13.11 10.53 -3.46
C ASP A 96 -11.61 10.28 -3.21
N ILE A 97 -11.29 9.10 -2.66
CA ILE A 97 -9.92 8.62 -2.43
C ILE A 97 -9.67 7.47 -3.37
N ILE A 98 -9.06 7.79 -4.51
CA ILE A 98 -8.84 6.83 -5.57
C ILE A 98 -7.81 5.76 -5.21
N TYR A 99 -6.79 6.09 -4.42
CA TYR A 99 -5.63 5.21 -4.17
C TYR A 99 -5.39 4.96 -2.69
N TYR A 100 -5.22 3.69 -2.32
CA TYR A 100 -4.72 3.26 -1.02
C TYR A 100 -3.47 2.42 -1.24
N GLU A 101 -2.32 2.91 -0.82
CA GLU A 101 -1.06 2.16 -0.86
C GLU A 101 -0.80 1.50 0.49
N LEU A 102 -0.70 0.17 0.48
CA LEU A 102 -0.34 -0.64 1.62
C LEU A 102 1.07 -1.19 1.43
N ILE A 103 1.86 -1.16 2.49
CA ILE A 103 3.22 -1.67 2.51
C ILE A 103 3.36 -2.65 3.68
N VAL A 104 3.84 -3.87 3.41
CA VAL A 104 4.26 -4.82 4.43
C VAL A 104 5.77 -4.71 4.68
N ILE A 105 6.16 -4.62 5.95
CA ILE A 105 7.56 -4.74 6.38
C ILE A 105 7.73 -6.14 6.95
N ARG A 106 8.49 -6.99 6.27
CA ARG A 106 8.85 -8.33 6.73
C ARG A 106 10.10 -8.27 7.59
N LYS A 107 10.33 -9.35 8.33
CA LYS A 107 11.58 -9.54 9.06
C LYS A 107 12.76 -9.51 8.09
N GLY A 108 13.77 -8.69 8.38
CA GLY A 108 14.94 -8.48 7.52
C GLY A 108 14.82 -7.33 6.53
N ASP A 109 13.63 -6.79 6.28
CA ASP A 109 13.44 -5.69 5.32
C ASP A 109 14.14 -4.40 5.77
N LEU A 110 14.13 -4.10 7.08
CA LEU A 110 14.83 -2.91 7.59
C LEU A 110 16.34 -3.02 7.38
N LYS A 111 16.90 -4.22 7.60
CA LYS A 111 18.34 -4.50 7.39
C LYS A 111 18.73 -4.42 5.91
N ALA A 112 17.81 -4.76 5.00
CA ALA A 112 18.03 -4.69 3.56
C ALA A 112 17.91 -3.26 3.00
N GLU A 113 17.60 -2.26 3.85
CA GLU A 113 17.53 -0.83 3.49
C GLU A 113 16.69 -0.57 2.23
N LYS A 114 15.57 -1.28 2.10
CA LYS A 114 14.70 -1.15 0.92
C LYS A 114 14.20 0.29 0.76
N ALA A 115 14.24 0.82 -0.46
CA ALA A 115 14.01 2.23 -0.76
C ALA A 115 12.61 2.77 -0.38
N TRP A 116 11.61 1.88 -0.26
CA TRP A 116 10.24 2.23 0.10
C TRP A 116 10.00 2.31 1.63
N ILE A 117 10.98 1.89 2.45
CA ILE A 117 10.89 1.93 3.91
C ILE A 117 11.09 3.37 4.40
N LYS A 118 10.16 3.84 5.23
CA LYS A 118 10.21 5.19 5.82
C LYS A 118 10.67 5.13 7.27
N LYS A 119 11.41 6.16 7.72
CA LYS A 119 11.83 6.29 9.11
C LYS A 119 10.62 6.22 10.04
N GLY A 120 10.66 5.27 10.99
CA GLY A 120 9.58 5.02 11.96
C GLY A 120 8.76 3.77 11.66
N MET A 121 8.90 3.17 10.47
CA MET A 121 8.37 1.85 10.19
C MET A 121 9.14 0.77 10.97
N LYS A 122 8.43 -0.29 11.34
CA LYS A 122 8.94 -1.45 12.09
C LYS A 122 8.68 -2.73 11.31
N GLU A 123 9.57 -3.70 11.45
CA GLU A 123 9.35 -5.04 10.89
C GLU A 123 8.10 -5.69 11.48
N GLU A 124 7.58 -6.66 10.73
CA GLU A 124 6.41 -7.44 11.08
C GLU A 124 5.16 -6.58 11.23
N GLN A 125 5.03 -5.56 10.38
CA GLN A 125 3.91 -4.64 10.36
C GLN A 125 3.44 -4.29 8.95
N VAL A 126 2.16 -3.96 8.84
CA VAL A 126 1.54 -3.41 7.63
C VAL A 126 1.19 -1.94 7.85
N TYR A 127 1.52 -1.11 6.86
CA TYR A 127 1.32 0.33 6.87
C TYR A 127 0.44 0.78 5.71
N LEU A 128 -0.41 1.78 5.98
CA LEU A 128 -1.09 2.57 4.97
C LEU A 128 -0.27 3.84 4.71
N VAL A 129 -0.05 4.16 3.44
CA VAL A 129 0.72 5.33 3.00
C VAL A 129 -0.19 6.33 2.27
N ASP A 130 -0.07 7.59 2.65
CA ASP A 130 -0.75 8.72 2.01
C ASP A 130 0.22 9.43 1.05
N ILE A 131 0.20 9.02 -0.21
CA ILE A 131 1.10 9.56 -1.26
C ILE A 131 0.55 10.88 -1.81
N TYR A 132 -0.75 11.10 -1.71
CA TYR A 132 -1.47 12.20 -2.37
C TYR A 132 -2.10 13.19 -1.39
N ASP A 133 -1.60 13.22 -0.15
CA ASP A 133 -2.02 14.10 0.94
C ASP A 133 -3.56 14.13 1.15
N LYS A 134 -4.22 12.97 1.06
CA LYS A 134 -5.67 12.80 1.25
C LYS A 134 -6.08 12.77 2.73
N GLY A 135 -5.13 12.53 3.62
CA GLY A 135 -5.31 12.43 5.06
C GLY A 135 -5.45 10.99 5.54
N LEU A 136 -4.41 10.49 6.24
CA LEU A 136 -4.36 9.14 6.80
C LEU A 136 -5.57 8.75 7.65
N LYS A 137 -6.18 9.68 8.40
CA LYS A 137 -7.37 9.40 9.22
C LYS A 137 -8.57 9.02 8.35
N LEU A 138 -8.83 9.82 7.31
CA LEU A 138 -9.92 9.57 6.38
C LEU A 138 -9.69 8.28 5.60
N MET A 139 -8.47 8.10 5.08
CA MET A 139 -8.09 6.88 4.37
C MET A 139 -8.27 5.64 5.27
N LYS A 140 -7.74 5.67 6.50
CA LYS A 140 -7.84 4.54 7.44
C LYS A 140 -9.29 4.19 7.79
N ASN A 141 -10.18 5.19 7.86
CA ASN A 141 -11.60 4.97 8.13
C ASN A 141 -12.34 4.30 6.97
N ASN A 142 -11.94 4.59 5.73
CA ASN A 142 -12.59 4.06 4.52
C ASN A 142 -12.02 2.70 4.09
N LEU A 143 -10.74 2.44 4.39
CA LEU A 143 -10.02 1.22 4.02
C LEU A 143 -10.75 -0.10 4.37
N PRO A 144 -11.42 -0.25 5.53
CA PRO A 144 -12.13 -1.48 5.89
C PRO A 144 -13.18 -1.93 4.86
N ILE A 145 -13.81 -1.02 4.12
CA ILE A 145 -14.80 -1.35 3.09
C ILE A 145 -14.16 -2.18 1.97
N TYR A 146 -12.95 -1.82 1.55
CA TYR A 146 -12.21 -2.57 0.53
C TYR A 146 -11.63 -3.86 1.11
N LEU A 147 -11.00 -3.81 2.28
CA LEU A 147 -10.42 -4.99 2.92
C LEU A 147 -11.46 -6.09 3.18
N LYS A 148 -12.67 -5.71 3.60
CA LYS A 148 -13.77 -6.67 3.80
C LYS A 148 -14.13 -7.39 2.51
N GLN A 149 -14.22 -6.66 1.39
CA GLN A 149 -14.55 -7.25 0.10
C GLN A 149 -13.42 -8.14 -0.42
N ILE A 150 -12.18 -7.67 -0.33
CA ILE A 150 -10.98 -8.42 -0.75
C ILE A 150 -10.88 -9.73 0.04
N LYS A 151 -11.02 -9.69 1.37
CA LYS A 151 -10.98 -10.89 2.23
C LYS A 151 -12.12 -11.85 1.90
N LYS A 152 -13.32 -11.33 1.67
CA LYS A 152 -14.48 -12.15 1.27
C LYS A 152 -14.18 -12.92 -0.02
N GLU A 153 -13.80 -12.22 -1.08
CA GLU A 153 -13.58 -12.84 -2.39
C GLU A 153 -12.36 -13.75 -2.43
N SER A 154 -11.25 -13.38 -1.77
CA SER A 154 -10.04 -14.22 -1.74
C SER A 154 -10.22 -15.51 -0.94
N ALA A 155 -11.04 -15.50 0.13
CA ALA A 155 -11.31 -16.70 0.93
C ALA A 155 -12.08 -17.79 0.16
N PHE A 156 -12.92 -17.43 -0.82
CA PHE A 156 -13.72 -18.39 -1.60
C PHE A 156 -12.88 -19.32 -2.49
N TYR A 157 -11.61 -18.99 -2.76
CA TYR A 157 -10.72 -19.74 -3.65
C TYR A 157 -9.63 -20.53 -2.92
N THR A 158 -9.75 -20.64 -1.59
CA THR A 158 -8.83 -21.40 -0.73
C THR A 158 -9.31 -22.83 -0.41
N ASN A 159 -10.37 -23.31 -1.07
CA ASN A 159 -10.88 -24.67 -0.94
C ASN A 159 -10.45 -25.55 -2.13
#